data_AF-A0A4P1KE38-F1
#
_entry.id   AF-A0A4P1KE38-F1
#
_cell.length_a   1.000
_cell.length_b   1.000
_cell.length_c   1.000
_cell.angle_alpha   90.00
_cell.angle_beta   90.00
_cell.angle_gamma   90.00
#
_symmetry.space_group_name_H-M   'P 1'
#
loop_
_entity.id
_entity.type
_entity.pdbx_description
1 polymer ?
#
loop_
_entity_poly.entity_id
_entity_poly.type
_entity_poly.pdbx_seq_one_letter_code
_entity_poly.pdbx_strand_id
1 'polypeptide(L)'
;MTTLRKSLRGAALGALLAASAVAVPTLASAQALFSAPERLDGGQVGFSSGERGKPVLPGGPVVANGRGFHPGQSIVLMYGQTPLSTGPITANAEGGFEARLTLPANAQPGNHPIVAVSQSPYNAVLADLKISPNVPLSNEAAYRITSIQPTRGLYQTAYSAKRNAVFATSAVGRPPVRQSELLRLNADTLAVEARITPAAAPGRAGRDGQPQDGGVFAVYGVGVDDANDTVWVSNSRQNTVAVYRQSDLSLVRQFEPGTVNHARDVVIDEEHGKAYASATFEPEVVVFDTAALTVAKRIKIDSTVRGETFSAASVSYDREARRLYVASNSTNEVAVIDAAADTVLNVFRVPGARSVIGVSHDPQTDRIFVAAQGTDNLVVLNGSDGSVVADTPVGAGALNVVFEPKSRRAFVSTFGAGTVTVTDVDGRIVANLPAPPVANHVSTDGRGNVYVAVKSGWTTDGNDSVLRIRPAR
;
A
#
# COMPACT_ATOMS: atom_id res chain seq x y z
N MET A 1 -28.36 -85.85 73.00
CA MET A 1 -29.36 -86.80 72.50
C MET A 1 -30.45 -86.01 71.79
N THR A 2 -30.67 -86.35 70.51
CA THR A 2 -31.99 -86.37 69.82
C THR A 2 -32.86 -85.10 69.89
N THR A 3 -33.07 -84.39 68.76
CA THR A 3 -34.31 -84.42 67.92
C THR A 3 -35.56 -83.89 68.66
N LEU A 4 -36.52 -83.17 68.08
CA LEU A 4 -37.01 -82.97 66.72
C LEU A 4 -38.13 -81.90 66.81
N ARG A 5 -38.31 -81.11 65.73
CA ARG A 5 -39.58 -80.67 65.05
C ARG A 5 -40.83 -80.28 65.88
N LYS A 6 -41.71 -79.36 65.46
CA LYS A 6 -41.85 -78.27 64.45
C LYS A 6 -43.32 -77.80 64.62
N SER A 7 -43.62 -76.50 64.69
CA SER A 7 -44.85 -75.91 64.11
C SER A 7 -44.83 -74.37 64.05
N LEU A 8 -45.23 -73.88 62.85
CA LEU A 8 -45.94 -72.66 62.44
C LEU A 8 -45.75 -71.27 63.11
N ARG A 9 -45.40 -70.28 62.26
CA ARG A 9 -46.01 -68.94 62.00
C ARG A 9 -45.01 -68.17 61.09
N GLY A 10 -45.40 -67.48 60.03
CA GLY A 10 -46.06 -66.18 59.99
C GLY A 10 -45.24 -65.23 59.10
N ALA A 11 -45.87 -64.20 58.54
CA ALA A 11 -45.45 -63.37 57.41
C ALA A 11 -44.14 -62.55 57.52
N ALA A 12 -43.56 -62.29 56.34
CA ALA A 12 -42.81 -61.11 55.86
C ALA A 12 -41.65 -60.49 56.67
N LEU A 13 -40.42 -60.70 56.19
CA LEU A 13 -39.21 -59.84 56.26
C LEU A 13 -38.29 -60.33 55.12
N GLY A 14 -37.87 -59.56 54.12
CA GLY A 14 -36.85 -58.50 54.18
C GLY A 14 -35.58 -58.99 53.47
N ALA A 15 -35.16 -58.32 52.38
CA ALA A 15 -33.75 -58.11 51.99
C ALA A 15 -33.68 -57.46 50.60
N LEU A 16 -33.14 -56.25 50.58
CA LEU A 16 -32.80 -55.45 49.41
C LEU A 16 -31.77 -56.18 48.52
N LEU A 17 -32.05 -56.23 47.22
CA LEU A 17 -31.03 -56.43 46.18
C LEU A 17 -30.40 -55.07 45.86
N ALA A 18 -29.21 -54.82 46.41
CA ALA A 18 -28.35 -53.72 46.00
C ALA A 18 -27.81 -54.00 44.58
N ALA A 19 -28.33 -53.28 43.59
CA ALA A 19 -27.72 -53.22 42.27
C ALA A 19 -26.50 -52.28 42.34
N SER A 20 -25.31 -52.86 42.22
CA SER A 20 -24.05 -52.14 42.09
C SER A 20 -24.04 -51.37 40.76
N ALA A 21 -24.43 -50.10 40.77
CA ALA A 21 -24.11 -49.19 39.67
C ALA A 21 -22.60 -48.95 39.69
N VAL A 22 -21.89 -49.47 38.69
CA VAL A 22 -20.51 -49.10 38.40
C VAL A 22 -20.52 -47.61 38.07
N ALA A 23 -20.14 -46.77 39.04
CA ALA A 23 -19.78 -45.39 38.77
C ALA A 23 -18.51 -45.43 37.92
N VAL A 24 -18.66 -45.32 36.60
CA VAL A 24 -17.54 -44.97 35.73
C VAL A 24 -17.09 -43.59 36.21
N PRO A 25 -15.88 -43.42 36.75
CA PRO A 25 -15.40 -42.09 37.05
C PRO A 25 -15.34 -41.36 35.70
N THR A 26 -16.20 -40.36 35.52
CA THR A 26 -15.96 -39.37 34.49
C THR A 26 -14.60 -38.79 34.83
N LEU A 27 -13.57 -39.18 34.09
CA LEU A 27 -12.29 -38.49 34.09
C LEU A 27 -12.64 -37.05 33.75
N ALA A 28 -12.73 -36.20 34.78
CA ALA A 28 -12.62 -34.77 34.59
C ALA A 28 -11.21 -34.59 34.04
N SER A 29 -11.10 -34.53 32.71
CA SER A 29 -9.85 -34.24 32.03
C SER A 29 -9.35 -32.94 32.62
N ALA A 30 -8.33 -33.01 33.47
CA ALA A 30 -7.64 -31.82 33.93
C ALA A 30 -7.16 -31.10 32.67
N GLN A 31 -7.74 -29.94 32.36
CA GLN A 31 -7.15 -29.07 31.35
C GLN A 31 -5.72 -28.83 31.80
N ALA A 32 -4.76 -29.28 31.00
CA ALA A 32 -3.35 -29.05 31.29
C ALA A 32 -3.17 -27.54 31.49
N LEU A 33 -2.44 -27.15 32.55
CA LEU A 33 -2.10 -25.74 32.83
C LEU A 33 -1.50 -25.04 31.61
N PHE A 34 -0.87 -25.81 30.71
CA PHE A 34 -0.38 -25.36 29.42
C PHE A 34 -0.92 -26.29 28.33
N SER A 35 -1.87 -25.80 27.53
CA SER A 35 -2.26 -26.41 26.26
C SER A 35 -1.69 -25.59 25.11
N ALA A 36 -1.34 -26.24 24.00
CA ALA A 36 -1.00 -25.50 22.79
C ALA A 36 -2.21 -24.61 22.42
N PRO A 37 -2.00 -23.32 22.10
CA PRO A 37 -3.07 -22.51 21.53
C PRO A 37 -3.55 -23.18 20.25
N GLU A 38 -4.85 -23.16 20.03
CA GLU A 38 -5.41 -23.62 18.77
C GLU A 38 -4.87 -22.75 17.64
N ARG A 39 -4.61 -23.36 16.49
CA ARG A 39 -4.29 -22.63 15.27
C ARG A 39 -5.58 -22.28 14.54
N LEU A 40 -5.88 -20.99 14.42
CA LEU A 40 -6.99 -20.52 13.58
C LEU A 40 -6.54 -20.49 12.11
N ASP A 41 -7.15 -21.33 11.27
CA ASP A 41 -6.94 -21.28 9.83
C ASP A 41 -7.60 -20.03 9.24
N GLY A 42 -6.80 -19.00 8.97
CA GLY A 42 -7.29 -17.73 8.43
C GLY A 42 -7.85 -16.75 9.47
N GLY A 43 -7.59 -16.99 10.77
CA GLY A 43 -7.89 -16.05 11.84
C GLY A 43 -7.21 -14.71 11.61
N GLN A 44 -7.99 -13.63 11.49
CA GLN A 44 -7.48 -12.30 11.19
C GLN A 44 -8.23 -11.24 11.98
N VAL A 45 -7.50 -10.21 12.39
CA VAL A 45 -8.06 -8.99 12.98
C VAL A 45 -7.51 -7.80 12.22
N GLY A 46 -8.35 -6.80 11.96
CA GLY A 46 -7.97 -5.55 11.31
C GLY A 46 -8.66 -4.36 11.96
N PHE A 47 -8.05 -3.19 11.79
CA PHE A 47 -8.55 -1.93 12.36
C PHE A 47 -8.78 -0.90 11.25
N SER A 48 -9.84 -0.12 11.40
CA SER A 48 -10.13 1.03 10.55
C SER A 48 -10.69 2.18 11.39
N SER A 49 -10.75 3.37 10.80
CA SER A 49 -11.51 4.47 11.40
C SER A 49 -13.00 4.12 11.48
N GLY A 50 -13.72 4.78 12.40
CA GLY A 50 -15.18 4.82 12.41
C GLY A 50 -15.79 5.41 11.14
N GLU A 51 -15.02 6.21 10.40
CA GLU A 51 -15.45 6.81 9.13
C GLU A 51 -14.73 6.16 7.95
N ARG A 52 -15.50 5.67 6.97
CA ARG A 52 -14.96 5.00 5.79
C ARG A 52 -14.02 5.95 5.03
N GLY A 53 -12.78 5.49 4.84
CA GLY A 53 -11.78 6.21 4.08
C GLY A 53 -11.06 7.31 4.85
N LYS A 54 -11.34 7.48 6.14
CA LYS A 54 -10.57 8.34 7.04
C LYS A 54 -9.50 7.53 7.77
N PRO A 55 -8.38 8.16 8.15
CA PRO A 55 -7.39 7.51 8.99
C PRO A 55 -7.92 7.35 10.43
N VAL A 56 -7.32 6.41 11.16
CA VAL A 56 -7.46 6.35 12.62
C VAL A 56 -6.57 7.44 13.21
N LEU A 57 -7.17 8.33 14.01
CA LEU A 57 -6.47 9.45 14.67
C LEU A 57 -6.56 9.30 16.20
N PRO A 58 -5.63 9.90 16.96
CA PRO A 58 -5.75 10.01 18.41
C PRO A 58 -7.10 10.59 18.82
N GLY A 59 -7.73 10.04 19.86
CA GLY A 59 -9.07 10.44 20.31
C GLY A 59 -10.23 9.96 19.44
N GLY A 60 -9.96 9.38 18.26
CA GLY A 60 -10.97 9.02 17.27
C GLY A 60 -11.63 7.66 17.50
N PRO A 61 -12.78 7.41 16.85
CA PRO A 61 -13.41 6.10 16.82
C PRO A 61 -12.60 5.12 15.95
N VAL A 62 -12.52 3.88 16.42
CA VAL A 62 -11.89 2.76 15.72
C VAL A 62 -12.88 1.62 15.59
N VAL A 63 -12.93 1.01 14.41
CA VAL A 63 -13.64 -0.24 14.18
C VAL A 63 -12.63 -1.36 14.10
N ALA A 64 -12.72 -2.31 15.02
CA ALA A 64 -12.00 -3.56 14.97
C ALA A 64 -12.88 -4.62 14.31
N ASN A 65 -12.36 -5.30 13.29
CA ASN A 65 -13.06 -6.36 12.58
C ASN A 65 -12.24 -7.64 12.66
N GLY A 66 -12.88 -8.77 12.98
CA GLY A 66 -12.25 -10.08 12.98
C GLY A 66 -12.97 -11.09 12.11
N ARG A 67 -12.25 -12.13 11.68
CA ARG A 67 -12.79 -13.29 10.95
C ARG A 67 -11.97 -14.54 11.24
N GLY A 68 -12.56 -15.71 10.99
CA GLY A 68 -11.89 -17.00 11.17
C GLY A 68 -11.82 -17.46 12.62
N PHE A 69 -12.67 -16.92 13.49
CA PHE A 69 -12.87 -17.36 14.87
C PHE A 69 -13.97 -18.42 14.94
N HIS A 70 -14.10 -19.13 16.06
CA HIS A 70 -15.21 -20.06 16.25
C HIS A 70 -16.51 -19.30 16.54
N PRO A 71 -17.67 -19.79 16.07
CA PRO A 71 -18.96 -19.21 16.43
C PRO A 71 -19.16 -19.13 17.94
N GLY A 72 -19.56 -17.95 18.44
CA GLY A 72 -19.78 -17.72 19.87
C GLY A 72 -18.49 -17.58 20.70
N GLN A 73 -17.31 -17.65 20.08
CA GLN A 73 -16.04 -17.52 20.79
C GLN A 73 -15.91 -16.13 21.41
N SER A 74 -15.38 -16.07 22.63
CA SER A 74 -15.14 -14.84 23.37
C SER A 74 -13.75 -14.30 23.05
N ILE A 75 -13.65 -13.05 22.59
CA ILE A 75 -12.42 -12.37 22.18
C ILE A 75 -12.19 -11.11 23.03
N VAL A 76 -10.97 -10.90 23.49
CA VAL A 76 -10.53 -9.65 24.13
C VAL A 76 -9.37 -9.06 23.33
N LEU A 77 -9.48 -7.78 22.96
CA LEU A 77 -8.42 -7.05 22.27
C LEU A 77 -7.52 -6.38 23.31
N MET A 78 -6.24 -6.75 23.33
CA MET A 78 -5.28 -6.35 24.35
C MET A 78 -4.15 -5.52 23.75
N TYR A 79 -3.88 -4.36 24.35
CA TYR A 79 -2.62 -3.63 24.17
C TYR A 79 -1.76 -3.80 25.42
N GLY A 80 -0.72 -4.64 25.32
CA GLY A 80 0.01 -5.11 26.50
C GLY A 80 -0.94 -5.84 27.46
N GLN A 81 -1.08 -5.31 28.68
CA GLN A 81 -1.99 -5.84 29.70
C GLN A 81 -3.34 -5.11 29.76
N THR A 82 -3.57 -4.13 28.88
CA THR A 82 -4.77 -3.27 28.92
C THR A 82 -5.78 -3.74 27.88
N PRO A 83 -7.00 -4.15 28.29
CA PRO A 83 -8.09 -4.39 27.36
C PRO A 83 -8.51 -3.09 26.65
N LEU A 84 -8.68 -3.14 25.34
CA LEU A 84 -9.17 -2.01 24.54
C LEU A 84 -10.70 -1.92 24.51
N SER A 85 -11.39 -3.02 24.74
CA SER A 85 -12.85 -3.09 24.84
C SER A 85 -13.31 -3.14 26.30
N THR A 86 -14.51 -2.64 26.59
CA THR A 86 -15.12 -2.64 27.94
C THR A 86 -15.56 -4.03 28.41
N GLY A 87 -15.40 -5.05 27.57
CA GLY A 87 -15.75 -6.45 27.83
C GLY A 87 -15.35 -7.34 26.65
N PRO A 88 -15.55 -8.66 26.76
CA PRO A 88 -15.30 -9.58 25.66
C PRO A 88 -16.25 -9.32 24.49
N ILE A 89 -15.72 -9.45 23.28
CA ILE A 89 -16.45 -9.43 22.01
C ILE A 89 -16.80 -10.88 21.68
N THR A 90 -18.02 -11.13 21.21
CA THR A 90 -18.46 -12.48 20.81
C THR A 90 -18.43 -12.61 19.29
N ALA A 91 -17.77 -13.65 18.78
CA ALA A 91 -17.82 -13.98 17.36
C ALA A 91 -19.24 -14.44 16.94
N ASN A 92 -19.69 -14.00 15.77
CA ASN A 92 -20.97 -14.35 15.17
C ASN A 92 -20.98 -15.78 14.60
N ALA A 93 -22.08 -16.19 13.99
CA ALA A 93 -22.25 -17.54 13.42
C ALA A 93 -21.25 -17.87 12.30
N GLU A 94 -20.73 -16.86 11.60
CA GLU A 94 -19.73 -16.98 10.54
C GLU A 94 -18.29 -16.88 11.06
N GLY A 95 -18.09 -16.80 12.38
CA GLY A 95 -16.76 -16.67 12.98
C GLY A 95 -16.13 -15.28 12.83
N GLY A 96 -16.94 -14.26 12.58
CA GLY A 96 -16.53 -12.86 12.48
C GLY A 96 -16.96 -12.02 13.67
N PHE A 97 -16.35 -10.87 13.85
CA PHE A 97 -16.83 -9.86 14.81
C PHE A 97 -16.59 -8.44 14.28
N GLU A 98 -17.39 -7.51 14.77
CA GLU A 98 -17.16 -6.06 14.66
C GLU A 98 -17.26 -5.46 16.07
N ALA A 99 -16.30 -4.62 16.44
CA ALA A 99 -16.33 -3.88 17.69
C ALA A 99 -15.90 -2.43 17.48
N ARG A 100 -16.60 -1.51 18.15
CA ARG A 100 -16.26 -0.08 18.16
C ARG A 100 -15.49 0.28 19.41
N LEU A 101 -14.34 0.89 19.21
CA LEU A 101 -13.42 1.35 20.25
C LEU A 101 -13.27 2.87 20.12
N THR A 102 -12.87 3.53 21.20
CA THR A 102 -12.48 4.94 21.15
C THR A 102 -11.06 5.04 21.69
N LEU A 103 -10.16 5.65 20.91
CA LEU A 103 -8.79 5.83 21.35
C LEU A 103 -8.69 6.97 22.37
N PRO A 104 -7.75 6.91 23.32
CA PRO A 104 -7.41 8.07 24.14
C PRO A 104 -6.96 9.25 23.26
N ALA A 105 -7.28 10.48 23.67
CA ALA A 105 -6.86 11.69 22.96
C ALA A 105 -5.33 11.85 22.90
N ASN A 106 -4.61 11.28 23.86
CA ASN A 106 -3.15 11.28 23.95
C ASN A 106 -2.49 10.03 23.34
N ALA A 107 -3.25 9.19 22.61
CA ALA A 107 -2.70 8.03 21.93
C ALA A 107 -1.61 8.47 20.95
N GLN A 108 -0.45 7.82 21.02
CA GLN A 108 0.70 8.19 20.19
C GLN A 108 0.51 7.67 18.75
N PRO A 109 0.80 8.47 17.72
CA PRO A 109 0.90 7.96 16.35
C PRO A 109 1.91 6.81 16.24
N GLY A 110 1.65 5.88 15.33
CA GLY A 110 2.50 4.71 15.08
C GLY A 110 1.71 3.43 14.90
N ASN A 111 2.45 2.33 14.71
CA ASN A 111 1.89 0.98 14.64
C ASN A 111 1.94 0.33 16.02
N HIS A 112 0.77 -0.02 16.55
CA HIS A 112 0.62 -0.62 17.88
C HIS A 112 0.20 -2.07 17.76
N PRO A 113 1.00 -3.04 18.23
CA PRO A 113 0.63 -4.45 18.20
C PRO A 113 -0.51 -4.71 19.18
N ILE A 114 -1.63 -5.19 18.66
CA ILE A 114 -2.81 -5.61 19.43
C ILE A 114 -2.89 -7.12 19.40
N VAL A 115 -3.05 -7.73 20.58
CA VAL A 115 -3.27 -9.17 20.72
C VAL A 115 -4.76 -9.41 20.92
N ALA A 116 -5.39 -10.09 19.96
CA ALA A 116 -6.73 -10.62 20.14
C ALA A 116 -6.62 -11.99 20.82
N VAL A 117 -6.96 -12.04 22.10
CA VAL A 117 -6.96 -13.27 22.90
C VAL A 117 -8.37 -13.85 22.88
N SER A 118 -8.51 -15.10 22.48
CA SER A 118 -9.79 -15.81 22.53
C SER A 118 -9.73 -17.00 23.49
N GLN A 119 -10.90 -17.38 24.01
CA GLN A 119 -11.04 -18.48 24.97
C GLN A 119 -12.08 -19.49 24.49
N SER A 120 -11.90 -20.76 24.91
CA SER A 120 -12.80 -21.88 24.63
C SER A 120 -13.19 -22.03 23.15
N PRO A 121 -12.25 -22.36 22.25
CA PRO A 121 -10.84 -22.72 22.50
C PRO A 121 -9.89 -21.51 22.63
N TYR A 122 -8.73 -21.73 23.26
CA TYR A 122 -7.72 -20.68 23.48
C TYR A 122 -6.89 -20.42 22.20
N ASN A 123 -6.84 -19.16 21.75
CA ASN A 123 -5.97 -18.71 20.66
C ASN A 123 -5.51 -17.26 20.90
N ALA A 124 -4.44 -16.85 20.21
CA ALA A 124 -4.03 -15.46 20.10
C ALA A 124 -3.74 -15.09 18.63
N VAL A 125 -4.30 -13.96 18.17
CA VAL A 125 -3.98 -13.34 16.86
C VAL A 125 -3.33 -11.97 17.10
N LEU A 126 -2.22 -11.72 16.41
CA LEU A 126 -1.57 -10.40 16.41
C LEU A 126 -2.09 -9.55 15.26
N ALA A 127 -2.42 -8.29 15.52
CA ALA A 127 -2.80 -7.32 14.50
C ALA A 127 -2.24 -5.93 14.83
N ASP A 128 -1.80 -5.20 13.81
CA ASP A 128 -1.31 -3.84 14.00
C ASP A 128 -2.47 -2.84 13.93
N LEU A 129 -2.66 -2.06 15.00
CA LEU A 129 -3.47 -0.85 15.01
C LEU A 129 -2.58 0.32 14.62
N LYS A 130 -2.70 0.79 13.37
CA LYS A 130 -2.03 2.02 12.93
C LYS A 130 -2.82 3.25 13.36
N ILE A 131 -2.21 4.09 14.20
CA ILE A 131 -2.72 5.41 14.55
C ILE A 131 -1.92 6.44 13.75
N SER A 132 -2.57 7.18 12.87
CA SER A 132 -1.91 8.15 12.00
C SER A 132 -1.66 9.49 12.71
N PRO A 133 -0.57 10.21 12.36
CA PRO A 133 -0.36 11.57 12.85
C PRO A 133 -1.39 12.53 12.25
N ASN A 134 -1.85 13.49 13.06
CA ASN A 134 -2.66 14.61 12.59
C ASN A 134 -1.74 15.79 12.24
N VAL A 135 -1.42 15.95 10.95
CA VAL A 135 -0.62 17.08 10.46
C VAL A 135 -1.60 18.15 9.93
N PRO A 136 -1.75 19.30 10.61
CA PRO A 136 -2.68 20.34 10.19
C PRO A 136 -2.21 21.00 8.88
N LEU A 137 -3.14 21.61 8.14
CA LEU A 137 -2.79 22.48 7.02
C LEU A 137 -1.94 23.65 7.52
N SER A 138 -0.96 24.06 6.72
CA SER A 138 -0.05 25.12 7.11
C SER A 138 0.59 25.78 5.89
N ASN A 139 0.85 27.09 6.02
CA ASN A 139 1.57 27.90 5.04
C ASN A 139 0.99 27.83 3.61
N GLU A 140 -0.33 27.68 3.49
CA GLU A 140 -1.03 27.55 2.20
C GLU A 140 -0.84 28.77 1.30
N ALA A 141 -0.79 29.97 1.90
CA ALA A 141 -0.61 31.23 1.18
C ALA A 141 0.73 31.34 0.44
N ALA A 142 1.74 30.53 0.80
CA ALA A 142 3.01 30.46 0.09
C ALA A 142 2.91 29.72 -1.25
N TYR A 143 1.74 29.16 -1.59
CA TYR A 143 1.53 28.37 -2.79
C TYR A 143 0.28 28.81 -3.55
N ARG A 144 0.33 28.65 -4.86
CA ARG A 144 -0.83 28.74 -5.76
C ARG A 144 -1.17 27.35 -6.24
N ILE A 145 -2.43 26.96 -6.05
CA ILE A 145 -2.98 25.67 -6.48
C ILE A 145 -4.04 25.94 -7.54
N THR A 146 -3.87 25.37 -8.73
CA THR A 146 -4.92 25.31 -9.77
C THR A 146 -5.32 23.87 -9.99
N SER A 147 -6.60 23.60 -10.23
CA SER A 147 -7.09 22.24 -10.40
C SER A 147 -8.15 22.12 -11.50
N ILE A 148 -8.24 20.92 -12.06
CA ILE A 148 -9.31 20.49 -12.95
C ILE A 148 -9.73 19.06 -12.62
N GLN A 149 -10.86 18.60 -13.15
CA GLN A 149 -11.38 17.23 -12.98
C GLN A 149 -11.53 16.51 -14.32
N PRO A 150 -10.43 16.03 -14.94
CA PRO A 150 -10.43 15.63 -16.36
C PRO A 150 -11.06 14.27 -16.64
N THR A 151 -10.99 13.35 -15.68
CA THR A 151 -11.43 11.95 -15.81
C THR A 151 -11.51 11.29 -14.44
N ARG A 152 -11.92 10.02 -14.38
CA ARG A 152 -11.96 9.16 -13.19
C ARG A 152 -10.74 8.25 -13.15
N GLY A 153 -10.37 7.75 -11.98
CA GLY A 153 -9.37 6.69 -11.86
C GLY A 153 -7.93 7.11 -12.21
N LEU A 154 -7.54 8.35 -11.95
CA LEU A 154 -6.19 8.88 -12.19
C LEU A 154 -5.13 8.14 -11.37
N TYR A 155 -3.95 7.92 -11.96
CA TYR A 155 -2.79 7.31 -11.30
C TYR A 155 -1.57 8.22 -11.29
N GLN A 156 -0.76 8.20 -12.35
CA GLN A 156 0.49 8.95 -12.40
C GLN A 156 0.43 10.09 -13.43
N THR A 157 1.37 11.02 -13.27
CA THR A 157 1.54 12.18 -14.14
C THR A 157 3.01 12.34 -14.51
N ALA A 158 3.32 12.72 -15.74
CA ALA A 158 4.68 13.04 -16.18
C ALA A 158 4.69 14.27 -17.09
N TYR A 159 5.68 15.14 -16.91
CA TYR A 159 5.82 16.38 -17.67
C TYR A 159 6.68 16.16 -18.93
N SER A 160 6.27 16.76 -20.05
CA SER A 160 7.04 16.91 -21.28
C SER A 160 7.45 18.37 -21.45
N ALA A 161 8.76 18.62 -21.50
CA ALA A 161 9.32 19.94 -21.79
C ALA A 161 9.10 20.30 -23.26
N LYS A 162 9.25 19.33 -24.16
CA LYS A 162 9.08 19.49 -25.61
C LYS A 162 7.69 19.98 -26.00
N ARG A 163 6.65 19.52 -25.30
CA ARG A 163 5.25 19.86 -25.59
C ARG A 163 4.64 20.87 -24.65
N ASN A 164 5.35 21.24 -23.58
CA ASN A 164 4.77 21.94 -22.43
C ASN A 164 3.46 21.28 -21.97
N ALA A 165 3.51 19.96 -21.77
CA ALA A 165 2.35 19.14 -21.49
C ALA A 165 2.57 18.24 -20.27
N VAL A 166 1.48 17.88 -19.60
CA VAL A 166 1.46 16.84 -18.56
C VAL A 166 0.66 15.67 -19.10
N PHE A 167 1.30 14.51 -19.19
CA PHE A 167 0.63 13.26 -19.47
C PHE A 167 0.07 12.69 -18.18
N ALA A 168 -1.15 12.16 -18.23
CA ALA A 168 -1.81 11.56 -17.08
C ALA A 168 -2.46 10.23 -17.48
N THR A 169 -2.39 9.24 -16.60
CA THR A 169 -2.96 7.92 -16.80
C THR A 169 -4.20 7.71 -15.96
N SER A 170 -5.17 6.99 -16.51
CA SER A 170 -6.41 6.62 -15.84
C SER A 170 -6.77 5.15 -16.08
N ALA A 171 -7.25 4.50 -15.03
CA ALA A 171 -7.88 3.17 -15.09
C ALA A 171 -8.96 3.03 -14.00
N VAL A 172 -10.15 2.56 -14.37
CA VAL A 172 -11.31 2.47 -13.47
C VAL A 172 -11.76 1.03 -13.26
N GLY A 173 -12.08 0.70 -12.01
CA GLY A 173 -12.75 -0.54 -11.63
C GLY A 173 -11.82 -1.72 -11.38
N ARG A 174 -12.42 -2.87 -11.08
CA ARG A 174 -11.71 -4.14 -10.92
C ARG A 174 -11.48 -4.78 -12.29
N PRO A 175 -10.40 -5.57 -12.46
CA PRO A 175 -10.22 -6.37 -13.66
C PRO A 175 -11.42 -7.29 -13.95
N PRO A 176 -11.82 -7.45 -15.22
CA PRO A 176 -11.25 -6.80 -16.40
C PRO A 176 -11.56 -5.29 -16.43
N VAL A 177 -10.53 -4.47 -16.66
CA VAL A 177 -10.67 -3.01 -16.70
C VAL A 177 -11.32 -2.63 -18.01
N ARG A 178 -12.40 -1.85 -17.95
CA ARG A 178 -13.18 -1.46 -19.15
C ARG A 178 -13.04 0.00 -19.52
N GLN A 179 -12.53 0.81 -18.59
CA GLN A 179 -12.34 2.24 -18.75
C GLN A 179 -10.91 2.55 -18.36
N SER A 180 -10.14 2.99 -19.34
CA SER A 180 -8.75 3.43 -19.18
C SER A 180 -8.49 4.53 -20.18
N GLU A 181 -7.72 5.54 -19.79
CA GLU A 181 -7.35 6.65 -20.66
C GLU A 181 -5.89 7.05 -20.44
N LEU A 182 -5.21 7.39 -21.52
CA LEU A 182 -4.02 8.23 -21.49
C LEU A 182 -4.43 9.64 -21.94
N LEU A 183 -4.12 10.64 -21.13
CA LEU A 183 -4.47 12.04 -21.37
C LEU A 183 -3.20 12.86 -21.60
N ARG A 184 -3.29 13.86 -22.46
CA ARG A 184 -2.32 14.97 -22.56
C ARG A 184 -3.00 16.26 -22.14
N LEU A 185 -2.45 16.90 -21.12
CA LEU A 185 -2.94 18.16 -20.58
C LEU A 185 -1.93 19.27 -20.89
N ASN A 186 -2.41 20.48 -21.14
CA ASN A 186 -1.55 21.66 -21.18
C ASN A 186 -0.91 21.86 -19.80
N ALA A 187 0.41 21.97 -19.70
CA ALA A 187 1.09 22.02 -18.40
C ALA A 187 0.75 23.30 -17.60
N ASP A 188 0.42 24.39 -18.29
CA ASP A 188 0.15 25.65 -17.61
C ASP A 188 -1.29 25.79 -17.11
N THR A 189 -2.24 25.40 -17.96
CA THR A 189 -3.67 25.59 -17.72
C THR A 189 -4.37 24.32 -17.24
N LEU A 190 -3.71 23.17 -17.36
CA LEU A 190 -4.25 21.82 -17.21
C LEU A 190 -5.36 21.45 -18.20
N ALA A 191 -5.69 22.29 -19.18
CA ALA A 191 -6.70 21.98 -20.18
C ALA A 191 -6.39 20.65 -20.90
N VAL A 192 -7.40 19.78 -21.06
CA VAL A 192 -7.23 18.51 -21.79
C VAL A 192 -7.06 18.82 -23.27
N GLU A 193 -5.91 18.48 -23.83
CA GLU A 193 -5.59 18.70 -25.24
C GLU A 193 -5.83 17.46 -26.10
N ALA A 194 -5.61 16.27 -25.53
CA ALA A 194 -5.85 15.00 -26.19
C ALA A 194 -6.14 13.89 -25.17
N ARG A 195 -6.84 12.85 -25.61
CA ARG A 195 -7.06 11.62 -24.83
C ARG A 195 -7.19 10.44 -25.78
N ILE A 196 -6.80 9.25 -25.31
CA ILE A 196 -6.99 7.99 -26.03
C ILE A 196 -7.40 6.89 -25.05
N THR A 197 -8.28 5.99 -25.50
CA THR A 197 -8.54 4.73 -24.81
C THR A 197 -7.58 3.67 -25.36
N PRO A 198 -6.79 2.99 -24.51
CA PRO A 198 -5.93 1.89 -24.95
C PRO A 198 -6.71 0.78 -25.67
N ALA A 199 -6.00 0.01 -26.49
CA ALA A 199 -6.57 -1.11 -27.22
C ALA A 199 -7.12 -2.21 -26.30
N ALA A 200 -7.92 -3.12 -26.87
CA ALA A 200 -8.41 -4.30 -26.17
C ALA A 200 -7.24 -5.14 -25.63
N ALA A 201 -7.34 -5.56 -24.38
CA ALA A 201 -6.40 -6.48 -23.76
C ALA A 201 -6.79 -7.94 -24.10
N PRO A 202 -5.80 -8.84 -24.23
CA PRO A 202 -6.09 -10.25 -24.45
C PRO A 202 -6.89 -10.83 -23.29
N GLY A 203 -7.78 -11.78 -23.61
CA GLY A 203 -8.51 -12.56 -22.61
C GLY A 203 -7.56 -13.35 -21.71
N ARG A 204 -8.05 -13.71 -20.52
CA ARG A 204 -7.29 -14.48 -19.53
C ARG A 204 -8.15 -15.57 -18.91
N ALA A 205 -7.51 -16.60 -18.36
CA ALA A 205 -8.24 -17.57 -17.56
C ALA A 205 -8.77 -16.91 -16.28
N GLY A 206 -10.06 -17.11 -16.01
CA GLY A 206 -10.71 -16.80 -14.74
C GLY A 206 -10.20 -17.70 -13.61
N ARG A 207 -10.56 -17.37 -12.37
CA ARG A 207 -10.23 -18.22 -11.21
C ARG A 207 -10.89 -19.60 -11.27
N ASP A 208 -11.99 -19.70 -12.00
CA ASP A 208 -12.74 -20.91 -12.33
C ASP A 208 -12.18 -21.64 -13.56
N GLY A 209 -11.06 -21.17 -14.14
CA GLY A 209 -10.47 -21.70 -15.35
C GLY A 209 -11.20 -21.32 -16.64
N GLN A 210 -12.31 -20.60 -16.56
CA GLN A 210 -13.09 -20.20 -17.74
C GLN A 210 -12.47 -18.98 -18.42
N PRO A 211 -12.52 -18.87 -19.76
CA PRO A 211 -12.07 -17.67 -20.45
C PRO A 211 -12.84 -16.44 -19.97
N GLN A 212 -12.12 -15.43 -19.52
CA GLN A 212 -12.65 -14.10 -19.21
C GLN A 212 -12.13 -13.09 -20.22
N ASP A 213 -13.04 -12.25 -20.71
CA ASP A 213 -12.69 -11.08 -21.51
C ASP A 213 -11.65 -10.22 -20.77
N GLY A 214 -10.66 -9.71 -21.52
CA GLY A 214 -9.52 -8.95 -20.98
C GLY A 214 -9.85 -7.48 -20.70
N GLY A 215 -10.91 -6.95 -21.31
CA GLY A 215 -11.22 -5.53 -21.29
C GLY A 215 -10.24 -4.74 -22.15
N VAL A 216 -9.70 -3.63 -21.63
CA VAL A 216 -8.67 -2.82 -22.28
C VAL A 216 -7.34 -2.91 -21.52
N PHE A 217 -6.24 -2.63 -22.20
CA PHE A 217 -4.96 -2.40 -21.51
C PHE A 217 -5.13 -1.24 -20.55
N ALA A 218 -4.90 -1.47 -19.27
CA ALA A 218 -5.13 -0.47 -18.24
C ALA A 218 -3.82 0.27 -18.00
N VAL A 219 -3.79 1.60 -18.10
CA VAL A 219 -2.57 2.41 -17.91
C VAL A 219 -2.48 2.98 -16.49
N TYR A 220 -1.30 2.88 -15.87
CA TYR A 220 -1.09 3.26 -14.47
C TYR A 220 0.11 4.21 -14.30
N GLY A 221 1.31 3.74 -14.59
CA GLY A 221 2.51 4.56 -14.56
C GLY A 221 2.77 5.24 -15.90
N VAL A 222 3.53 6.33 -15.88
CA VAL A 222 3.85 7.10 -17.09
C VAL A 222 5.23 7.72 -17.03
N GLY A 223 5.98 7.59 -18.12
CA GLY A 223 7.28 8.22 -18.35
C GLY A 223 7.31 8.88 -19.73
N VAL A 224 7.98 10.01 -19.86
CA VAL A 224 8.04 10.80 -21.09
C VAL A 224 9.44 10.71 -21.68
N ASP A 225 9.50 10.47 -22.99
CA ASP A 225 10.73 10.48 -23.80
C ASP A 225 10.57 11.55 -24.90
N ASP A 226 10.97 12.77 -24.58
CA ASP A 226 10.94 13.92 -25.47
C ASP A 226 11.91 13.75 -26.65
N ALA A 227 13.03 13.05 -26.45
CA ALA A 227 14.00 12.76 -27.50
C ALA A 227 13.35 11.98 -28.66
N ASN A 228 12.51 10.98 -28.36
CA ASN A 228 11.86 10.13 -29.36
C ASN A 228 10.40 10.49 -29.68
N ASP A 229 9.84 11.56 -29.08
CA ASP A 229 8.41 11.89 -29.16
C ASP A 229 7.50 10.73 -28.68
N THR A 230 7.93 10.02 -27.63
CA THR A 230 7.15 8.91 -27.07
C THR A 230 6.78 9.13 -25.61
N VAL A 231 5.70 8.48 -25.20
CA VAL A 231 5.26 8.37 -23.81
C VAL A 231 5.08 6.89 -23.50
N TRP A 232 5.78 6.44 -22.47
CA TRP A 232 5.76 5.07 -21.99
C TRP A 232 4.76 4.97 -20.85
N VAL A 233 3.97 3.90 -20.83
CA VAL A 233 3.00 3.64 -19.77
C VAL A 233 3.11 2.22 -19.26
N SER A 234 2.89 2.04 -17.96
CA SER A 234 2.82 0.71 -17.36
C SER A 234 1.39 0.16 -17.42
N ASN A 235 1.28 -1.14 -17.69
CA ASN A 235 0.03 -1.90 -17.65
C ASN A 235 0.05 -2.89 -16.49
N SER A 236 -0.10 -2.39 -15.27
CA SER A 236 0.06 -3.18 -14.03
C SER A 236 -0.87 -4.40 -13.92
N ARG A 237 -2.03 -4.38 -14.61
CA ARG A 237 -2.99 -5.50 -14.61
C ARG A 237 -2.70 -6.56 -15.66
N GLN A 238 -1.91 -6.22 -16.65
CA GLN A 238 -1.52 -7.08 -17.76
C GLN A 238 -0.03 -7.47 -17.68
N ASN A 239 0.69 -7.05 -16.63
CA ASN A 239 2.11 -7.33 -16.43
C ASN A 239 2.97 -6.92 -17.65
N THR A 240 2.75 -5.72 -18.17
CA THR A 240 3.46 -5.24 -19.37
C THR A 240 3.56 -3.71 -19.39
N VAL A 241 4.14 -3.18 -20.45
CA VAL A 241 4.24 -1.74 -20.76
C VAL A 241 3.79 -1.47 -22.19
N ALA A 242 3.48 -0.22 -22.50
CA ALA A 242 3.14 0.24 -23.83
C ALA A 242 3.76 1.61 -24.13
N VAL A 243 3.90 1.93 -25.41
CA VAL A 243 4.53 3.14 -25.92
C VAL A 243 3.56 3.81 -26.88
N TYR A 244 3.33 5.10 -26.66
CA TYR A 244 2.46 5.93 -27.48
C TYR A 244 3.24 7.13 -28.03
N ARG A 245 2.78 7.72 -29.12
CA ARG A 245 3.27 9.01 -29.60
C ARG A 245 2.81 10.13 -28.67
N GLN A 246 3.70 11.04 -28.34
CA GLN A 246 3.31 12.23 -27.59
C GLN A 246 2.43 13.18 -28.42
N SER A 247 2.60 13.19 -29.76
CA SER A 247 1.93 14.08 -30.72
C SER A 247 0.43 13.89 -30.81
N ASP A 248 -0.01 12.66 -30.93
CA ASP A 248 -1.40 12.31 -31.21
C ASP A 248 -1.94 11.18 -30.34
N LEU A 249 -1.14 10.67 -29.40
CA LEU A 249 -1.45 9.52 -28.53
C LEU A 249 -1.71 8.22 -29.31
N SER A 250 -1.26 8.11 -30.56
CA SER A 250 -1.30 6.85 -31.30
C SER A 250 -0.39 5.80 -30.65
N LEU A 251 -0.84 4.55 -30.61
CA LEU A 251 -0.06 3.44 -30.08
C LEU A 251 1.12 3.15 -31.03
N VAL A 252 2.33 3.18 -30.49
CA VAL A 252 3.58 2.82 -31.20
C VAL A 252 3.90 1.35 -30.97
N ARG A 253 3.83 0.90 -29.71
CA ARG A 253 4.15 -0.48 -29.33
C ARG A 253 3.35 -0.91 -28.12
N GLN A 254 2.73 -2.08 -28.20
CA GLN A 254 2.28 -2.85 -27.04
C GLN A 254 3.30 -3.97 -26.80
N PHE A 255 3.86 -4.07 -25.60
CA PHE A 255 4.67 -5.23 -25.24
C PHE A 255 3.76 -6.38 -24.77
N GLU A 256 4.24 -7.61 -24.92
CA GLU A 256 3.47 -8.81 -24.57
C GLU A 256 3.14 -8.85 -23.07
N PRO A 257 1.92 -9.28 -22.69
CA PRO A 257 1.60 -9.55 -21.29
C PRO A 257 2.64 -10.48 -20.64
N GLY A 258 3.05 -10.16 -19.42
CA GLY A 258 4.11 -10.87 -18.70
C GLY A 258 5.52 -10.30 -18.90
N THR A 259 5.71 -9.28 -19.76
CA THR A 259 7.02 -8.63 -19.96
C THR A 259 7.56 -8.00 -18.67
N VAL A 260 6.72 -7.35 -17.87
CA VAL A 260 7.11 -6.68 -16.61
C VAL A 260 6.06 -6.96 -15.54
N ASN A 261 6.39 -7.77 -14.53
CA ASN A 261 5.42 -8.17 -13.52
C ASN A 261 4.88 -6.97 -12.75
N HIS A 262 3.55 -6.85 -12.67
CA HIS A 262 2.85 -5.75 -12.00
C HIS A 262 3.52 -4.38 -12.22
N ALA A 263 3.88 -4.09 -13.47
CA ALA A 263 4.65 -2.91 -13.84
C ALA A 263 4.12 -1.64 -13.17
N ARG A 264 4.98 -0.91 -12.46
CA ARG A 264 4.55 0.24 -11.65
C ARG A 264 4.98 1.57 -12.28
N ASP A 265 6.24 1.95 -12.10
CA ASP A 265 6.80 3.19 -12.63
C ASP A 265 7.51 2.93 -13.96
N VAL A 266 7.59 3.94 -14.82
CA VAL A 266 8.49 3.97 -15.98
C VAL A 266 9.24 5.31 -15.99
N VAL A 267 10.58 5.27 -15.98
CA VAL A 267 11.43 6.47 -16.09
C VAL A 267 12.38 6.35 -17.28
N ILE A 268 12.76 7.48 -17.88
CA ILE A 268 13.49 7.52 -19.14
C ILE A 268 14.85 8.21 -18.96
N ASP A 269 15.92 7.55 -19.40
CA ASP A 269 17.22 8.16 -19.72
C ASP A 269 17.21 8.52 -21.22
N GLU A 270 16.71 9.72 -21.52
CA GLU A 270 16.53 10.20 -22.88
C GLU A 270 17.85 10.30 -23.65
N GLU A 271 18.94 10.61 -22.93
CA GLU A 271 20.26 10.86 -23.51
C GLU A 271 20.95 9.57 -23.97
N HIS A 272 20.62 8.45 -23.34
CA HIS A 272 21.21 7.15 -23.64
C HIS A 272 20.20 6.14 -24.20
N GLY A 273 18.98 6.59 -24.50
CA GLY A 273 17.95 5.78 -25.15
C GLY A 273 17.48 4.60 -24.31
N LYS A 274 17.32 4.77 -23.00
CA LYS A 274 16.86 3.71 -22.09
C LYS A 274 15.56 4.08 -21.39
N ALA A 275 14.65 3.13 -21.30
CA ALA A 275 13.49 3.19 -20.41
C ALA A 275 13.61 2.12 -19.32
N TYR A 276 13.30 2.49 -18.08
CA TYR A 276 13.38 1.64 -16.91
C TYR A 276 11.99 1.45 -16.32
N ALA A 277 11.50 0.21 -16.28
CA ALA A 277 10.22 -0.13 -15.69
C ALA A 277 10.41 -1.00 -14.44
N SER A 278 9.83 -0.59 -13.30
CA SER A 278 9.87 -1.42 -12.09
C SER A 278 8.87 -2.57 -12.15
N ALA A 279 9.30 -3.74 -11.68
CA ALA A 279 8.46 -4.92 -11.58
C ALA A 279 8.07 -5.18 -10.11
N THR A 280 6.88 -4.76 -9.71
CA THR A 280 6.44 -4.99 -8.32
C THR A 280 6.24 -6.50 -8.07
N PHE A 281 6.53 -6.93 -6.85
CA PHE A 281 6.62 -8.33 -6.41
C PHE A 281 7.79 -9.13 -7.00
N GLU A 282 8.57 -8.52 -7.89
CA GLU A 282 9.80 -9.11 -8.40
C GLU A 282 11.02 -8.25 -7.98
N PRO A 283 12.18 -8.87 -7.79
CA PRO A 283 13.41 -8.18 -7.39
C PRO A 283 14.12 -7.59 -8.61
N GLU A 284 13.40 -6.87 -9.49
CA GLU A 284 14.00 -6.37 -10.73
C GLU A 284 13.46 -5.03 -11.24
N VAL A 285 14.32 -4.36 -12.02
CA VAL A 285 13.94 -3.29 -12.95
C VAL A 285 14.24 -3.77 -14.38
N VAL A 286 13.26 -3.68 -15.27
CA VAL A 286 13.39 -4.08 -16.68
C VAL A 286 13.82 -2.86 -17.50
N VAL A 287 14.90 -3.02 -18.26
CA VAL A 287 15.50 -1.99 -19.11
C VAL A 287 15.09 -2.25 -20.55
N PHE A 288 14.63 -1.20 -21.22
CA PHE A 288 14.25 -1.20 -22.62
C PHE A 288 15.15 -0.26 -23.42
N ASP A 289 15.45 -0.65 -24.65
CA ASP A 289 16.00 0.25 -25.66
C ASP A 289 14.85 1.07 -26.27
N THR A 290 14.93 2.41 -26.18
CA THR A 290 13.82 3.28 -26.60
C THR A 290 13.74 3.50 -28.11
N ALA A 291 14.82 3.23 -28.85
CA ALA A 291 14.84 3.32 -30.30
C ALA A 291 14.36 2.02 -30.95
N ALA A 292 14.89 0.88 -30.49
CA ALA A 292 14.54 -0.45 -30.98
C ALA A 292 13.20 -0.96 -30.42
N LEU A 293 12.74 -0.40 -29.30
CA LEU A 293 11.52 -0.81 -28.58
C LEU A 293 11.56 -2.30 -28.20
N THR A 294 12.68 -2.73 -27.63
CA THR A 294 12.93 -4.10 -27.17
C THR A 294 13.41 -4.10 -25.72
N VAL A 295 13.23 -5.24 -25.02
CA VAL A 295 13.85 -5.45 -23.70
C VAL A 295 15.35 -5.62 -23.91
N ALA A 296 16.15 -4.72 -23.33
CA ALA A 296 17.60 -4.75 -23.43
C ALA A 296 18.24 -5.56 -22.29
N LYS A 297 17.76 -5.38 -21.06
CA LYS A 297 18.34 -5.98 -19.85
C LYS A 297 17.33 -6.09 -18.72
N ARG A 298 17.61 -6.93 -17.74
CA ARG A 298 16.91 -7.00 -16.44
C ARG A 298 17.93 -6.80 -15.34
N ILE A 299 17.72 -5.76 -14.53
CA ILE A 299 18.59 -5.45 -13.38
C ILE A 299 18.01 -6.15 -12.18
N LYS A 300 18.65 -7.23 -11.73
CA LYS A 300 18.28 -7.93 -10.50
C LYS A 300 18.76 -7.14 -9.28
N ILE A 301 17.90 -7.03 -8.27
CA ILE A 301 18.14 -6.33 -7.01
C ILE A 301 18.02 -7.33 -5.86
N ASP A 302 19.15 -7.72 -5.28
CA ASP A 302 19.14 -8.60 -4.11
C ASP A 302 18.83 -7.79 -2.84
N SER A 303 17.87 -8.29 -2.05
CA SER A 303 17.55 -7.73 -0.72
C SER A 303 18.69 -7.96 0.26
N THR A 304 18.94 -6.99 1.14
CA THR A 304 19.86 -7.19 2.28
C THR A 304 19.15 -7.84 3.48
N VAL A 305 17.83 -7.91 3.46
CA VAL A 305 17.03 -8.56 4.50
C VAL A 305 17.02 -10.07 4.27
N ARG A 306 17.56 -10.81 5.23
CA ARG A 306 17.75 -12.26 5.14
C ARG A 306 16.41 -12.98 4.95
N GLY A 307 16.32 -13.77 3.89
CA GLY A 307 15.16 -14.61 3.59
C GLY A 307 14.02 -13.87 2.91
N GLU A 308 14.16 -12.57 2.65
CA GLU A 308 13.15 -11.75 2.02
C GLU A 308 13.52 -11.42 0.56
N THR A 309 12.50 -11.15 -0.26
CA THR A 309 12.67 -10.77 -1.67
C THR A 309 12.32 -9.30 -1.88
N PHE A 310 13.24 -8.56 -2.49
CA PHE A 310 13.03 -7.18 -2.90
C PHE A 310 11.85 -7.09 -3.87
N SER A 311 11.00 -6.07 -3.74
CA SER A 311 9.83 -5.88 -4.61
C SER A 311 9.86 -4.47 -5.17
N ALA A 312 10.27 -4.32 -6.43
CA ALA A 312 10.52 -3.02 -7.02
C ALA A 312 9.23 -2.20 -7.17
N ALA A 313 9.14 -1.07 -6.45
CA ALA A 313 8.03 -0.14 -6.48
C ALA A 313 8.40 1.13 -7.24
N SER A 314 8.48 2.28 -6.56
CA SER A 314 8.76 3.55 -7.23
C SER A 314 10.22 3.64 -7.70
N VAL A 315 10.43 4.32 -8.83
CA VAL A 315 11.75 4.58 -9.42
C VAL A 315 11.93 6.08 -9.63
N SER A 316 13.05 6.61 -9.14
CA SER A 316 13.50 7.98 -9.45
C SER A 316 14.81 7.91 -10.23
N TYR A 317 14.94 8.75 -11.25
CA TYR A 317 16.14 8.85 -12.07
C TYR A 317 16.81 10.21 -11.87
N ASP A 318 18.05 10.18 -11.41
CA ASP A 318 18.97 11.31 -11.44
C ASP A 318 19.73 11.27 -12.76
N ARG A 319 19.40 12.22 -13.65
CA ARG A 319 20.02 12.34 -14.97
C ARG A 319 21.49 12.76 -14.89
N GLU A 320 21.85 13.64 -13.98
CA GLU A 320 23.22 14.18 -13.91
C GLU A 320 24.19 13.12 -13.40
N ALA A 321 23.83 12.39 -12.34
CA ALA A 321 24.67 11.31 -11.81
C ALA A 321 24.49 9.98 -12.55
N ARG A 322 23.50 9.88 -13.45
CA ARG A 322 23.06 8.63 -14.10
C ARG A 322 22.77 7.53 -13.09
N ARG A 323 21.95 7.85 -12.09
CA ARG A 323 21.57 6.92 -11.02
C ARG A 323 20.08 6.71 -10.95
N LEU A 324 19.68 5.47 -10.70
CA LEU A 324 18.31 5.13 -10.35
C LEU A 324 18.21 4.84 -8.86
N TYR A 325 17.13 5.29 -8.26
CA TYR A 325 16.75 5.01 -6.88
C TYR A 325 15.45 4.23 -6.92
N VAL A 326 15.42 3.03 -6.33
CA VAL A 326 14.28 2.10 -6.41
C VAL A 326 13.82 1.74 -5.02
N ALA A 327 12.57 2.03 -4.69
CA ALA A 327 11.95 1.65 -3.42
C ALA A 327 11.51 0.18 -3.42
N SER A 328 11.66 -0.51 -2.29
CA SER A 328 11.06 -1.83 -2.05
C SER A 328 9.99 -1.78 -0.95
N ASN A 329 8.78 -2.21 -1.31
CA ASN A 329 7.63 -2.20 -0.41
C ASN A 329 7.51 -3.42 0.51
N SER A 330 8.16 -4.52 0.15
CA SER A 330 8.22 -5.73 0.99
C SER A 330 9.36 -5.64 2.01
N THR A 331 10.54 -5.18 1.58
CA THR A 331 11.75 -5.23 2.41
C THR A 331 12.09 -3.91 3.10
N ASN A 332 11.41 -2.82 2.77
CA ASN A 332 11.66 -1.47 3.32
C ASN A 332 13.10 -1.01 3.06
N GLU A 333 13.51 -1.15 1.80
CA GLU A 333 14.85 -0.82 1.31
C GLU A 333 14.77 0.15 0.13
N VAL A 334 15.88 0.82 -0.15
CA VAL A 334 16.10 1.57 -1.38
C VAL A 334 17.36 1.07 -2.07
N ALA A 335 17.25 0.62 -3.32
CA ALA A 335 18.38 0.29 -4.15
C ALA A 335 18.87 1.52 -4.93
N VAL A 336 20.18 1.69 -5.01
CA VAL A 336 20.86 2.67 -5.87
C VAL A 336 21.51 1.90 -7.00
N ILE A 337 21.20 2.26 -8.24
CA ILE A 337 21.66 1.58 -9.45
C ILE A 337 22.41 2.58 -10.33
N ASP A 338 23.57 2.16 -10.84
CA ASP A 338 24.27 2.83 -11.93
C ASP A 338 23.51 2.58 -13.25
N ALA A 339 22.96 3.63 -13.85
CA ALA A 339 22.20 3.54 -15.10
C ALA A 339 23.11 3.45 -16.34
N ALA A 340 24.39 3.79 -16.23
CA ALA A 340 25.35 3.59 -17.31
C ALA A 340 25.68 2.10 -17.47
N ALA A 341 26.04 1.44 -16.37
CA ALA A 341 26.40 0.02 -16.35
C ALA A 341 25.19 -0.92 -16.16
N ASP A 342 24.04 -0.37 -15.75
CA ASP A 342 22.84 -1.12 -15.34
C ASP A 342 23.18 -2.14 -14.24
N THR A 343 23.84 -1.66 -13.17
CA THR A 343 24.30 -2.48 -12.03
C THR A 343 23.91 -1.86 -10.70
N VAL A 344 23.48 -2.68 -9.74
CA VAL A 344 23.20 -2.22 -8.37
C VAL A 344 24.50 -1.82 -7.70
N LEU A 345 24.55 -0.58 -7.18
CA LEU A 345 25.66 -0.04 -6.43
C LEU A 345 25.50 -0.32 -4.93
N ASN A 346 24.31 -0.02 -4.40
CA ASN A 346 24.00 -0.14 -2.97
C ASN A 346 22.54 -0.53 -2.77
N VAL A 347 22.23 -1.15 -1.63
CA VAL A 347 20.86 -1.35 -1.15
C VAL A 347 20.84 -0.92 0.32
N PHE A 348 20.15 0.20 0.59
CA PHE A 348 20.04 0.77 1.91
C PHE A 348 18.75 0.33 2.59
N ARG A 349 18.83 -0.03 3.87
CA ARG A 349 17.64 -0.17 4.71
C ARG A 349 17.07 1.19 5.04
N VAL A 350 15.77 1.24 5.32
CA VAL A 350 15.08 2.46 5.73
C VAL A 350 14.53 2.27 7.16
N PRO A 351 15.35 2.50 8.21
CA PRO A 351 14.90 2.39 9.60
C PRO A 351 13.68 3.27 9.87
N GLY A 352 12.78 2.81 10.74
CA GLY A 352 11.56 3.57 11.08
C GLY A 352 10.46 3.54 10.01
N ALA A 353 10.72 2.97 8.82
CA ALA A 353 9.75 2.88 7.74
C ALA A 353 9.14 1.48 7.59
N ARG A 354 7.84 1.42 7.27
CA ARG A 354 7.16 0.22 6.77
C ARG A 354 6.38 0.53 5.50
N SER A 355 6.31 -0.44 4.59
CA SER A 355 5.68 -0.30 3.28
C SER A 355 6.23 0.92 2.53
N VAL A 356 7.56 0.98 2.42
CA VAL A 356 8.28 1.99 1.61
C VAL A 356 7.81 1.90 0.17
N ILE A 357 7.39 3.02 -0.42
CA ILE A 357 6.63 2.95 -1.67
C ILE A 357 6.91 4.08 -2.65
N GLY A 358 7.34 5.25 -2.18
CA GLY A 358 7.77 6.39 -3.00
C GLY A 358 9.23 6.73 -2.74
N VAL A 359 9.96 7.10 -3.78
CA VAL A 359 11.35 7.55 -3.67
C VAL A 359 11.62 8.74 -4.59
N SER A 360 12.43 9.68 -4.13
CA SER A 360 12.99 10.76 -4.94
C SER A 360 14.38 11.10 -4.43
N HIS A 361 15.19 11.74 -5.26
CA HIS A 361 16.56 12.11 -4.92
C HIS A 361 16.81 13.57 -5.19
N ASP A 362 17.60 14.17 -4.32
CA ASP A 362 18.20 15.47 -4.56
C ASP A 362 19.69 15.31 -4.89
N PRO A 363 20.13 15.63 -6.12
CA PRO A 363 21.52 15.54 -6.52
C PRO A 363 22.43 16.54 -5.82
N GLN A 364 21.91 17.68 -5.37
CA GLN A 364 22.75 18.75 -4.82
C GLN A 364 23.28 18.40 -3.43
N THR A 365 22.44 17.81 -2.57
CA THR A 365 22.83 17.43 -1.20
C THR A 365 22.97 15.92 -1.01
N ASP A 366 22.83 15.15 -2.11
CA ASP A 366 22.80 13.70 -2.13
C ASP A 366 21.84 13.14 -1.06
N ARG A 367 20.59 13.60 -1.09
CA ARG A 367 19.54 13.15 -0.17
C ARG A 367 18.56 12.25 -0.90
N ILE A 368 18.22 11.13 -0.30
CA ILE A 368 17.19 10.22 -0.78
C ILE A 368 15.95 10.39 0.09
N PHE A 369 14.86 10.85 -0.51
CA PHE A 369 13.57 11.02 0.13
C PHE A 369 12.73 9.76 -0.05
N VAL A 370 12.25 9.18 1.04
CA VAL A 370 11.56 7.89 1.04
C VAL A 370 10.21 8.01 1.75
N ALA A 371 9.13 7.90 0.99
CA ALA A 371 7.77 7.90 1.53
C ALA A 371 7.37 6.48 1.97
N ALA A 372 6.91 6.35 3.22
CA ALA A 372 6.54 5.07 3.83
C ALA A 372 5.08 5.06 4.27
N GLN A 373 4.26 4.29 3.54
CA GLN A 373 2.81 4.31 3.70
C GLN A 373 2.33 3.60 4.98
N GLY A 374 3.08 2.60 5.43
CA GLY A 374 2.76 1.80 6.61
C GLY A 374 3.05 2.55 7.92
N THR A 375 3.89 3.57 7.89
CA THR A 375 4.35 4.33 9.06
C THR A 375 4.03 5.82 8.99
N ASP A 376 3.41 6.29 7.90
CA ASP A 376 2.91 7.67 7.73
C ASP A 376 4.00 8.75 7.82
N ASN A 377 5.23 8.39 7.44
CA ASN A 377 6.43 9.22 7.54
C ASN A 377 7.17 9.35 6.20
N LEU A 378 7.95 10.42 6.11
CA LEU A 378 9.03 10.64 5.15
C LEU A 378 10.34 10.37 5.86
N VAL A 379 11.11 9.40 5.38
CA VAL A 379 12.48 9.17 5.83
C VAL A 379 13.43 9.78 4.81
N VAL A 380 14.37 10.60 5.28
CA VAL A 380 15.43 11.18 4.45
C VAL A 380 16.73 10.45 4.77
N LEU A 381 17.36 9.87 3.75
CA LEU A 381 18.65 9.20 3.87
C LEU A 381 19.75 10.06 3.24
N ASN A 382 20.95 9.93 3.78
CA ASN A 382 22.18 10.33 3.10
C ASN A 382 22.48 9.32 1.98
N GLY A 383 22.62 9.79 0.73
CA GLY A 383 22.83 8.94 -0.44
C GLY A 383 24.18 8.22 -0.49
N SER A 384 25.18 8.72 0.26
CA SER A 384 26.53 8.15 0.29
C SER A 384 26.64 6.90 1.18
N ASP A 385 25.95 6.87 2.32
CA ASP A 385 26.09 5.80 3.33
C ASP A 385 24.75 5.21 3.80
N GLY A 386 23.61 5.76 3.37
CA GLY A 386 22.28 5.31 3.76
C GLY A 386 21.89 5.69 5.19
N SER A 387 22.64 6.55 5.88
CA SER A 387 22.30 7.00 7.23
C SER A 387 21.04 7.87 7.23
N VAL A 388 20.21 7.74 8.28
CA VAL A 388 18.97 8.52 8.43
C VAL A 388 19.31 9.95 8.82
N VAL A 389 18.95 10.90 7.96
CA VAL A 389 19.03 12.34 8.21
C VAL A 389 17.77 12.82 8.95
N ALA A 390 16.60 12.30 8.56
CA ALA A 390 15.34 12.62 9.19
C ALA A 390 14.32 11.48 9.11
N ASP A 391 13.47 11.39 10.11
CA ASP A 391 12.26 10.57 10.15
C ASP A 391 11.10 11.49 10.56
N THR A 392 10.31 11.92 9.58
CA THR A 392 9.30 12.97 9.77
C THR A 392 7.90 12.43 9.53
N PRO A 393 7.00 12.44 10.54
CA PRO A 393 5.59 12.15 10.34
C PRO A 393 4.96 13.21 9.42
N VAL A 394 4.51 12.81 8.23
CA VAL A 394 4.01 13.74 7.20
C VAL A 394 2.50 13.68 7.01
N GLY A 395 1.82 12.71 7.61
CA GLY A 395 0.37 12.54 7.49
C GLY A 395 0.00 11.14 7.02
N ALA A 396 -1.27 10.77 7.22
CA ALA A 396 -1.77 9.44 6.92
C ALA A 396 -1.54 9.02 5.45
N GLY A 397 -0.88 7.88 5.27
CA GLY A 397 -0.70 7.22 3.98
C GLY A 397 0.28 7.92 3.04
N ALA A 398 1.46 8.33 3.53
CA ALA A 398 2.56 8.83 2.70
C ALA A 398 2.83 7.85 1.53
N LEU A 399 2.54 8.28 0.29
CA LEU A 399 2.44 7.37 -0.86
C LEU A 399 3.45 7.67 -1.97
N ASN A 400 3.73 8.92 -2.26
CA ASN A 400 4.70 9.27 -3.29
C ASN A 400 5.39 10.57 -2.90
N VAL A 401 6.63 10.74 -3.36
CA VAL A 401 7.43 11.92 -3.09
C VAL A 401 8.13 12.35 -4.37
N VAL A 402 8.20 13.66 -4.60
CA VAL A 402 9.03 14.26 -5.64
C VAL A 402 9.82 15.42 -5.06
N PHE A 403 11.12 15.46 -5.34
CA PHE A 403 11.96 16.59 -5.03
C PHE A 403 11.92 17.61 -6.17
N GLU A 404 11.56 18.86 -5.86
CA GLU A 404 11.52 19.95 -6.83
C GLU A 404 12.79 20.82 -6.71
N PRO A 405 13.72 20.75 -7.68
CA PRO A 405 15.05 21.31 -7.55
C PRO A 405 15.09 22.83 -7.50
N LYS A 406 14.13 23.55 -8.12
CA LYS A 406 14.16 25.03 -8.12
C LYS A 406 13.76 25.61 -6.78
N SER A 407 12.70 25.10 -6.17
CA SER A 407 12.23 25.51 -4.83
C SER A 407 12.99 24.82 -3.71
N ARG A 408 13.78 23.77 -4.02
CA ARG A 408 14.54 22.98 -3.05
C ARG A 408 13.62 22.36 -1.99
N ARG A 409 12.52 21.76 -2.44
CA ARG A 409 11.50 21.18 -1.55
C ARG A 409 11.11 19.78 -2.01
N ALA A 410 10.89 18.89 -1.05
CA ALA A 410 10.22 17.62 -1.32
C ALA A 410 8.71 17.79 -1.10
N PHE A 411 7.91 17.27 -2.03
CA PHE A 411 6.45 17.24 -1.95
C PHE A 411 6.01 15.80 -1.77
N VAL A 412 5.26 15.50 -0.71
CA VAL A 412 4.82 14.15 -0.37
C VAL A 412 3.30 14.08 -0.50
N SER A 413 2.78 13.22 -1.39
CA SER A 413 1.35 12.90 -1.39
C SER A 413 1.01 12.04 -0.18
N THR A 414 0.01 12.46 0.60
CA THR A 414 -0.49 11.69 1.74
C THR A 414 -1.92 11.21 1.43
N PHE A 415 -2.02 9.95 1.02
CA PHE A 415 -3.24 9.40 0.46
C PHE A 415 -4.40 9.43 1.47
N GLY A 416 -4.17 9.00 2.70
CA GLY A 416 -5.21 8.92 3.73
C GLY A 416 -5.58 10.27 4.33
N ALA A 417 -4.65 11.22 4.39
CA ALA A 417 -4.91 12.56 4.90
C ALA A 417 -5.52 13.50 3.84
N GLY A 418 -5.34 13.20 2.55
CA GLY A 418 -5.84 14.06 1.46
C GLY A 418 -5.06 15.38 1.36
N THR A 419 -3.76 15.34 1.64
CA THR A 419 -2.88 16.52 1.57
C THR A 419 -1.62 16.26 0.76
N VAL A 420 -0.89 17.33 0.46
CA VAL A 420 0.50 17.29 0.01
C VAL A 420 1.36 17.99 1.04
N THR A 421 2.19 17.23 1.75
CA THR A 421 3.11 17.75 2.76
C THR A 421 4.40 18.19 2.07
N VAL A 422 4.85 19.41 2.36
CA VAL A 422 6.06 19.98 1.77
C VAL A 422 7.15 20.06 2.83
N THR A 423 8.32 19.49 2.53
CA THR A 423 9.48 19.55 3.42
C THR A 423 10.65 20.28 2.77
N ASP A 424 11.55 20.80 3.60
CA ASP A 424 12.89 21.14 3.14
C ASP A 424 13.75 19.88 2.92
N VAL A 425 15.03 20.09 2.64
CA VAL A 425 15.99 19.05 2.25
C VAL A 425 16.38 18.12 3.39
N ASP A 426 16.19 18.57 4.64
CA ASP A 426 16.47 17.81 5.85
C ASP A 426 15.17 17.27 6.48
N GLY A 427 14.08 17.23 5.70
CA GLY A 427 12.82 16.59 6.07
C GLY A 427 11.89 17.44 6.94
N ARG A 428 12.26 18.68 7.31
CA ARG A 428 11.38 19.53 8.13
C ARG A 428 10.18 20.02 7.32
N ILE A 429 8.98 19.84 7.86
CA ILE A 429 7.74 20.35 7.25
C ILE A 429 7.77 21.88 7.20
N VAL A 430 7.58 22.43 6.00
CA VAL A 430 7.48 23.88 5.72
C VAL A 430 6.10 24.32 5.26
N ALA A 431 5.27 23.37 4.79
CA ALA A 431 3.86 23.57 4.47
C ALA A 431 3.12 22.23 4.45
N ASN A 432 1.81 22.27 4.57
CA ASN A 432 0.93 21.13 4.33
C ASN A 432 -0.31 21.64 3.60
N LEU A 433 -0.48 21.18 2.36
CA LEU A 433 -1.39 21.77 1.39
C LEU A 433 -2.60 20.87 1.16
N PRO A 434 -3.82 21.43 0.99
CA PRO A 434 -5.00 20.64 0.72
C PRO A 434 -4.92 19.99 -0.67
N ALA A 435 -5.17 18.68 -0.74
CA ALA A 435 -5.33 17.91 -1.98
C ALA A 435 -6.45 16.86 -1.84
N PRO A 436 -7.68 17.28 -1.45
CA PRO A 436 -8.75 16.34 -1.15
C PRO A 436 -9.35 15.72 -2.43
N PRO A 437 -9.93 14.51 -2.34
CA PRO A 437 -10.05 13.73 -1.11
C PRO A 437 -8.84 12.83 -0.82
N VAL A 438 -8.12 12.33 -1.83
CA VAL A 438 -6.93 11.49 -1.62
C VAL A 438 -5.83 11.80 -2.65
N ALA A 439 -4.66 12.26 -2.20
CA ALA A 439 -3.52 12.54 -3.08
C ALA A 439 -2.79 11.23 -3.44
N ASN A 440 -2.62 10.95 -4.73
CA ASN A 440 -2.04 9.70 -5.21
C ASN A 440 -0.57 9.85 -5.62
N HIS A 441 -0.30 10.61 -6.67
CA HIS A 441 1.03 10.75 -7.28
C HIS A 441 1.41 12.21 -7.40
N VAL A 442 2.71 12.50 -7.28
CA VAL A 442 3.29 13.82 -7.48
C VAL A 442 4.40 13.74 -8.53
N SER A 443 4.47 14.71 -9.42
CA SER A 443 5.60 14.89 -10.34
C SER A 443 5.93 16.37 -10.54
N THR A 444 7.08 16.67 -11.14
CA THR A 444 7.52 18.06 -11.31
C THR A 444 8.05 18.32 -12.72
N ASP A 445 8.02 19.58 -13.14
CA ASP A 445 8.73 20.07 -14.32
C ASP A 445 10.18 20.52 -14.03
N GLY A 446 10.62 20.44 -12.77
CA GLY A 446 11.94 20.91 -12.32
C GLY A 446 12.11 22.44 -12.34
N ARG A 447 11.03 23.19 -12.53
CA ARG A 447 11.02 24.65 -12.74
C ARG A 447 10.11 25.37 -11.75
N GLY A 448 9.78 24.73 -10.64
CA GLY A 448 8.91 25.26 -9.59
C GLY A 448 7.46 24.80 -9.65
N ASN A 449 7.07 23.95 -10.61
CA ASN A 449 5.72 23.39 -10.67
C ASN A 449 5.70 21.94 -10.24
N VAL A 450 4.69 21.57 -9.46
CA VAL A 450 4.39 20.19 -9.06
C VAL A 450 2.98 19.85 -9.51
N TYR A 451 2.83 18.71 -10.17
CA TYR A 451 1.54 18.18 -10.62
C TYR A 451 1.12 17.05 -9.70
N VAL A 452 -0.15 17.04 -9.31
CA VAL A 452 -0.68 16.05 -8.36
C VAL A 452 -1.89 15.36 -8.97
N ALA A 453 -1.85 14.02 -9.03
CA ALA A 453 -3.03 13.22 -9.30
C ALA A 453 -3.77 12.98 -7.98
N VAL A 454 -5.04 13.39 -7.92
CA VAL A 454 -5.88 13.28 -6.72
C VAL A 454 -7.11 12.44 -7.06
N LYS A 455 -7.31 11.31 -6.40
CA LYS A 455 -8.45 10.44 -6.70
C LYS A 455 -9.70 10.96 -6.00
N SER A 456 -10.88 10.70 -6.55
CA SER A 456 -12.19 10.98 -5.96
C SER A 456 -12.50 10.19 -4.67
N GLY A 457 -11.55 9.35 -4.21
CA GLY A 457 -11.68 8.59 -2.98
C GLY A 457 -12.63 7.41 -3.14
N TRP A 458 -13.54 7.24 -2.19
CA TRP A 458 -14.42 6.08 -2.12
C TRP A 458 -15.83 6.30 -2.68
N THR A 459 -16.06 7.47 -3.30
CA THR A 459 -17.30 7.80 -4.00
C THR A 459 -17.29 7.19 -5.39
N THR A 460 -18.42 6.64 -5.84
CA THR A 460 -18.49 5.89 -7.10
C THR A 460 -18.67 6.74 -8.34
N ASP A 461 -18.96 8.05 -8.21
CA ASP A 461 -19.50 8.85 -9.32
C ASP A 461 -18.70 10.14 -9.64
N GLY A 462 -17.62 10.42 -8.90
CA GLY A 462 -16.81 11.63 -9.08
C GLY A 462 -15.64 11.46 -10.06
N ASN A 463 -15.33 12.52 -10.81
CA ASN A 463 -14.05 12.66 -11.48
C ASN A 463 -12.93 12.90 -10.47
N ASP A 464 -11.77 12.33 -10.78
CA ASP A 464 -10.51 12.59 -10.09
C ASP A 464 -9.97 13.95 -10.54
N SER A 465 -9.13 14.57 -9.71
CA SER A 465 -8.56 15.89 -9.98
C SER A 465 -7.09 15.81 -10.37
N VAL A 466 -6.65 16.71 -11.26
CA VAL A 466 -5.24 17.05 -11.44
C VAL A 466 -5.02 18.44 -10.86
N LEU A 467 -4.04 18.57 -9.97
CA LEU A 467 -3.62 19.85 -9.41
C LEU A 467 -2.28 20.26 -10.02
N ARG A 468 -2.06 21.57 -10.12
CA ARG A 468 -0.74 22.19 -10.31
C ARG A 468 -0.48 23.09 -9.12
N ILE A 469 0.59 22.79 -8.39
CA ILE A 469 1.08 23.53 -7.23
C ILE A 469 2.36 24.26 -7.65
N ARG A 470 2.48 25.53 -7.27
CA ARG A 470 3.69 26.33 -7.47
C ARG A 470 3.83 27.40 -6.38
N PRO A 471 5.03 27.92 -6.10
CA PRO A 471 5.19 29.05 -5.17
C PRO A 471 4.30 30.24 -5.54
N ALA A 472 3.70 30.87 -4.53
CA ALA A 472 3.17 32.21 -4.66
C ALA A 472 4.34 33.18 -4.86
N ARG A 473 4.19 34.11 -5.82
CA ARG A 473 5.24 35.08 -6.18
C ARG A 473 5.74 35.87 -4.97
#